data_AF-A0A9X4HDE9-F1
#
_entry.id   AF-A0A9X4HDE9-F1
#
_cell.length_a   1.000
_cell.length_b   1.000
_cell.length_c   1.000
_cell.angle_alpha   90.00
_cell.angle_beta   90.00
_cell.angle_gamma   90.00
#
_symmetry.space_group_name_H-M   'P 1'
#
loop_
_entity.id
_entity.type
_entity.pdbx_description
1 polymer ?
#
loop_
_entity_poly.entity_id
_entity_poly.type
_entity_poly.pdbx_seq_one_letter_code
_entity_poly.pdbx_strand_id
1 'polypeptide(L)'
;MMPWPRVWKWLNHLLSLIGALAIIAVVMVAIKLSWSHSKKPVLPGYPDAVWRGAEDGGDFIEITRSMPPDYFIEVRSEGGSLVKEGWVRFATHDGKPLTMNRVSASDGEYLFIDSYVPITASKGGRAQ
;
A
#
# COMPACT_ATOMS: atom_id res chain seq x y z
N MET A 1 60.43 16.35 17.13
CA MET A 1 59.25 16.75 17.92
C MET A 1 58.17 17.21 16.96
N MET A 2 57.10 16.41 16.74
CA MET A 2 55.97 16.89 15.94
C MET A 2 55.28 18.05 16.68
N PRO A 3 54.91 19.13 15.99
CA PRO A 3 54.20 20.24 16.62
C PRO A 3 52.81 19.76 17.01
N TRP A 4 52.63 19.48 18.30
CA TRP A 4 51.40 19.12 19.01
C TRP A 4 50.10 19.78 18.47
N PRO A 5 50.05 21.10 18.16
CA PRO A 5 48.84 21.73 17.61
C PRO A 5 48.49 21.28 16.19
N ARG A 6 49.45 20.77 15.42
CA ARG A 6 49.25 20.31 14.04
C ARG A 6 48.60 18.92 14.05
N VAL A 7 49.06 18.03 14.93
CA VAL A 7 48.48 16.68 15.12
C VAL A 7 47.01 16.76 15.57
N TRP A 8 46.70 17.68 16.49
CA TRP A 8 45.32 17.88 16.97
C TRP A 8 44.36 18.38 15.88
N LYS A 9 44.82 19.31 15.03
CA LYS A 9 44.03 19.79 13.89
C LYS A 9 43.75 18.67 12.88
N TRP A 10 44.76 17.86 12.57
CA TRP A 10 44.60 16.70 11.68
C TRP A 10 43.63 15.67 12.25
N LEU A 11 43.69 15.40 13.56
CA LEU A 11 42.75 14.51 14.25
C LEU A 11 41.31 15.04 14.17
N ASN A 12 41.09 16.33 14.40
CA ASN A 12 39.76 16.94 14.29
C ASN A 12 39.19 16.89 12.87
N HIS A 13 40.02 17.11 11.85
CA HIS A 13 39.58 16.97 10.45
C HIS A 13 39.21 15.53 10.12
N LEU A 14 39.98 14.55 10.61
CA LEU A 14 39.68 13.13 10.44
C LEU A 14 38.35 12.75 11.12
N LEU A 15 38.16 13.17 12.37
CA LEU A 15 36.92 12.93 13.11
C LEU A 15 35.71 13.61 12.47
N SER A 16 35.87 14.84 11.98
CA SER A 16 34.83 15.56 11.26
C SER A 16 34.45 14.87 9.95
N LEU A 17 35.44 14.35 9.21
CA LEU A 17 35.20 13.59 7.98
C LEU A 17 34.45 12.28 8.28
N ILE A 18 34.85 11.54 9.32
CA ILE A 18 34.15 10.33 9.76
C ILE A 18 32.72 10.65 10.17
N GLY A 19 32.51 11.73 10.93
CA GLY A 19 31.17 12.18 11.34
C GLY A 19 30.29 12.55 10.14
N ALA A 20 30.84 13.30 9.18
CA ALA A 20 30.12 13.66 7.95
C ALA A 20 29.76 12.41 7.13
N LEU A 21 30.69 11.46 6.98
CA LEU A 21 30.44 10.19 6.29
C LEU A 21 29.40 9.34 7.01
N ALA A 22 29.39 9.32 8.34
CA ALA A 22 28.39 8.61 9.13
C ALA A 22 26.98 9.19 8.90
N ILE A 23 26.84 10.53 8.89
CA ILE A 23 25.57 11.18 8.60
C ILE A 23 25.10 10.84 7.17
N ILE A 24 25.99 10.91 6.19
CA ILE A 24 25.67 10.54 4.80
C ILE A 24 25.20 9.08 4.72
N ALA A 25 25.88 8.15 5.40
CA ALA A 25 25.50 6.75 5.43
C ALA A 25 24.09 6.55 6.04
N VAL A 26 23.77 7.24 7.14
CA VAL A 26 22.44 7.20 7.76
C VAL A 26 21.37 7.71 6.80
N VAL A 27 21.60 8.84 6.13
CA VAL A 27 20.66 9.40 5.15
C VAL A 27 20.45 8.43 3.97
N MET A 28 21.52 7.83 3.45
CA MET A 28 21.44 6.85 2.36
C MET A 28 20.65 5.61 2.76
N VAL A 29 20.81 5.12 4.00
CA VAL A 29 20.03 3.99 4.53
C VAL A 29 18.56 4.36 4.67
N ALA A 30 18.25 5.55 5.20
CA ALA A 30 16.87 6.04 5.33
C ALA A 30 16.17 6.17 3.96
N ILE A 31 16.88 6.71 2.95
CA ILE A 31 16.36 6.80 1.57
C ILE A 31 16.09 5.41 1.00
N LYS A 32 17.01 4.44 1.18
CA LYS A 32 16.78 3.07 0.70
C LYS A 32 15.59 2.39 1.35
N LEU A 33 15.44 2.52 2.67
CA LEU A 33 14.31 1.97 3.42
C LEU A 33 12.99 2.59 2.98
N SER A 34 12.92 3.92 2.79
CA SER A 34 11.69 4.56 2.30
C SER A 34 11.30 4.11 0.88
N TRP A 35 12.28 3.95 -0.02
CA TRP A 35 12.00 3.48 -1.38
C TRP A 35 11.50 2.02 -1.40
N SER A 36 12.07 1.12 -0.58
CA SER A 36 11.58 -0.26 -0.54
C SER A 36 10.11 -0.36 -0.12
N HIS A 37 9.63 0.56 0.74
CA HIS A 37 8.21 0.63 1.16
C HIS A 37 7.29 1.27 0.12
N SER A 38 7.84 1.95 -0.89
CA SER A 38 7.05 2.76 -1.84
C SER A 38 6.52 1.98 -3.05
N LYS A 39 7.04 0.78 -3.33
CA LYS A 39 6.55 -0.03 -4.44
C LYS A 39 5.30 -0.79 -3.98
N LYS A 40 4.15 -0.38 -4.51
CA LYS A 40 2.91 -1.15 -4.33
C LYS A 40 3.14 -2.58 -4.84
N PRO A 41 2.87 -3.61 -4.03
CA PRO A 41 2.89 -4.99 -4.47
C PRO A 41 2.02 -5.21 -5.71
N VAL A 42 2.44 -6.14 -6.57
CA VAL A 42 1.65 -6.65 -7.70
C VAL A 42 1.48 -8.14 -7.49
N LEU A 43 0.28 -8.67 -7.72
CA LEU A 43 -0.01 -10.08 -7.53
C LEU A 43 0.16 -10.86 -8.85
N PRO A 44 1.12 -11.79 -8.96
CA PRO A 44 1.28 -12.60 -10.16
C PRO A 44 -0.01 -13.40 -10.47
N GLY A 45 -0.45 -13.36 -11.72
CA GLY A 45 -1.68 -14.02 -12.18
C GLY A 45 -2.96 -13.19 -12.02
N TYR A 46 -2.91 -12.08 -11.29
CA TYR A 46 -4.03 -11.14 -11.08
C TYR A 46 -3.57 -9.70 -11.36
N PRO A 47 -3.30 -9.35 -12.63
CA PRO A 47 -2.70 -8.06 -12.99
C PRO A 47 -3.62 -6.86 -12.68
N ASP A 48 -4.93 -7.09 -12.59
CA ASP A 48 -5.93 -6.06 -12.30
C ASP A 48 -6.21 -5.91 -10.81
N ALA A 49 -5.70 -6.82 -9.97
CA ALA A 49 -5.83 -6.73 -8.53
C ALA A 49 -4.89 -5.67 -7.95
N VAL A 50 -5.46 -4.75 -7.16
CA VAL A 50 -4.75 -3.61 -6.59
C VAL A 50 -4.50 -3.87 -5.10
N TRP A 51 -3.24 -3.74 -4.68
CA TRP A 51 -2.87 -3.80 -3.28
C TRP A 51 -3.51 -2.68 -2.47
N ARG A 52 -4.22 -3.05 -1.40
CA ARG A 52 -4.79 -2.18 -0.37
C ARG A 52 -4.35 -2.70 1.00
N GLY A 53 -3.34 -2.06 1.55
CA GLY A 53 -2.71 -2.45 2.81
C GLY A 53 -1.78 -1.40 3.38
N ALA A 54 -1.35 -1.61 4.62
CA ALA A 54 -0.38 -0.81 5.35
C ALA A 54 0.78 -1.71 5.86
N GLU A 55 1.58 -1.20 6.81
CA GLU A 55 2.76 -1.92 7.34
C GLU A 55 2.40 -3.22 8.08
N ASP A 56 1.19 -3.33 8.62
CA ASP A 56 0.66 -4.49 9.34
C ASP A 56 -0.01 -5.54 8.42
N GLY A 57 -0.09 -5.25 7.12
CA GLY A 57 -0.61 -6.16 6.11
C GLY A 57 -1.70 -5.54 5.25
N GLY A 58 -2.29 -6.37 4.40
CA GLY A 58 -3.40 -5.97 3.54
C GLY A 58 -3.76 -7.03 2.52
N ASP A 59 -4.64 -6.64 1.61
CA ASP A 59 -5.20 -7.52 0.60
C ASP A 59 -5.07 -6.93 -0.80
N PHE A 60 -4.99 -7.81 -1.78
CA PHE A 60 -5.24 -7.49 -3.17
C PHE A 60 -6.74 -7.51 -3.44
N ILE A 61 -7.26 -6.42 -4.00
CA ILE A 61 -8.68 -6.27 -4.31
C ILE A 61 -8.86 -6.05 -5.80
N GLU A 62 -9.82 -6.73 -6.39
CA GLU A 62 -10.14 -6.65 -7.81
C GLU A 62 -11.65 -6.56 -8.05
N ILE A 63 -12.06 -5.72 -8.99
CA ILE A 63 -13.43 -5.73 -9.54
C ILE A 63 -13.43 -6.64 -10.78
N THR A 64 -13.78 -7.91 -10.62
CA THR A 64 -13.70 -8.89 -11.72
C THR A 64 -14.91 -8.84 -12.65
N ARG A 65 -16.06 -8.31 -12.19
CA ARG A 65 -17.25 -8.09 -13.02
C ARG A 65 -17.91 -6.75 -12.70
N SER A 66 -18.22 -5.97 -13.73
CA SER A 66 -18.90 -4.69 -13.60
C SER A 66 -20.26 -4.70 -14.30
N MET A 67 -21.34 -4.65 -13.53
CA MET A 67 -22.72 -4.52 -14.03
C MET A 67 -23.47 -3.45 -13.23
N PRO A 68 -23.14 -2.16 -13.41
CA PRO A 68 -23.69 -1.08 -12.58
C PRO A 68 -25.20 -1.21 -12.38
N PRO A 69 -25.70 -1.10 -11.14
CA PRO A 69 -24.98 -0.71 -9.92
C PRO A 69 -24.33 -1.88 -9.14
N ASP A 70 -24.28 -3.09 -9.69
CA ASP A 70 -23.75 -4.27 -9.02
C ASP A 70 -22.38 -4.70 -9.57
N TYR A 71 -21.42 -4.94 -8.68
CA TYR A 71 -20.04 -5.26 -9.02
C TYR A 71 -19.63 -6.52 -8.28
N PHE A 72 -18.92 -7.44 -8.95
CA PHE A 72 -18.34 -8.60 -8.29
C PHE A 72 -16.90 -8.29 -7.92
N ILE A 73 -16.57 -8.53 -6.65
CA ILE A 73 -15.28 -8.22 -6.05
C ILE A 73 -14.62 -9.52 -5.62
N GLU A 74 -13.31 -9.63 -5.87
CA GLU A 74 -12.45 -10.65 -5.27
C GLU A 74 -11.41 -9.96 -4.38
N VAL A 75 -11.22 -10.54 -3.20
CA VAL A 75 -10.24 -10.13 -2.20
C VAL A 75 -9.30 -11.30 -1.99
N ARG A 76 -8.00 -11.06 -2.18
CA ARG A 76 -6.95 -12.06 -2.10
C ARG A 76 -5.90 -11.61 -1.10
N SER A 77 -5.35 -12.56 -0.35
CA SER A 77 -4.25 -12.27 0.57
C SER A 77 -2.99 -11.88 -0.18
N GLU A 78 -1.97 -11.41 0.53
CA GLU A 78 -0.64 -11.12 -0.03
C GLU A 78 -0.05 -12.31 -0.82
N GLY A 79 -0.32 -13.55 -0.39
CA GLY A 79 0.09 -14.78 -1.07
C GLY A 79 -0.78 -15.17 -2.27
N GLY A 80 -1.85 -14.43 -2.55
CA GLY A 80 -2.76 -14.65 -3.68
C GLY A 80 -3.92 -15.61 -3.44
N SER A 81 -4.01 -16.20 -2.25
CA SER A 81 -5.14 -17.04 -1.85
C SER A 81 -6.42 -16.22 -1.79
N LEU A 82 -7.52 -16.75 -2.31
CA LEU A 82 -8.83 -16.11 -2.21
C LEU A 82 -9.25 -16.05 -0.73
N VAL A 83 -9.49 -14.84 -0.24
CA VAL A 83 -9.97 -14.57 1.12
C VAL A 83 -11.49 -14.40 1.11
N LYS A 84 -11.99 -13.60 0.16
CA LYS A 84 -13.42 -13.31 0.02
C LYS A 84 -13.76 -13.01 -1.43
N GLU A 85 -14.97 -13.39 -1.82
CA GLU A 85 -15.60 -12.92 -3.04
C GLU A 85 -17.06 -12.58 -2.80
N GLY A 86 -17.61 -11.72 -3.65
CA GLY A 86 -19.05 -11.45 -3.64
C GLY A 86 -19.46 -10.20 -4.40
N TRP A 87 -20.75 -9.93 -4.35
CA TRP A 87 -21.39 -8.79 -4.97
C TRP A 87 -21.42 -7.60 -4.03
N VAL A 88 -21.12 -6.44 -4.59
CA VAL A 88 -21.22 -5.12 -3.96
C VAL A 88 -22.14 -4.28 -4.80
N ARG A 89 -23.14 -3.67 -4.16
CA ARG A 89 -24.04 -2.72 -4.82
C ARG A 89 -23.57 -1.30 -4.51
N PHE A 90 -23.17 -0.56 -5.54
CA PHE A 90 -22.68 0.80 -5.43
C PHE A 90 -23.31 1.69 -6.50
N ALA A 91 -24.01 2.73 -6.06
CA ALA A 91 -24.59 3.74 -6.92
C ALA A 91 -24.31 5.12 -6.32
N THR A 92 -23.78 6.03 -7.14
CA THR A 92 -23.55 7.42 -6.75
C THR A 92 -24.58 8.33 -7.39
N HIS A 93 -24.78 9.50 -6.78
CA HIS A 93 -25.69 10.51 -7.31
C HIS A 93 -25.29 11.00 -8.71
N ASP A 94 -23.98 10.98 -9.03
CA ASP A 94 -23.46 11.35 -10.35
C ASP A 94 -23.50 10.20 -11.39
N GLY A 95 -24.02 9.02 -11.02
CA GLY A 95 -24.19 7.88 -11.93
C GLY A 95 -22.90 7.22 -12.41
N LYS A 96 -21.74 7.60 -11.85
CA LYS A 96 -20.44 7.04 -12.26
C LYS A 96 -20.26 5.61 -11.74
N PRO A 97 -19.66 4.72 -12.53
CA PRO A 97 -19.41 3.36 -12.09
C PRO A 97 -18.38 3.30 -10.96
N LEU A 98 -18.43 2.22 -10.18
CA LEU A 98 -17.36 1.88 -9.24
C LEU A 98 -16.08 1.60 -10.02
N THR A 99 -14.96 2.15 -9.53
CA THR A 99 -13.62 1.86 -10.05
C THR A 99 -12.69 1.61 -8.87
N MET A 100 -11.58 0.90 -9.12
CA MET A 100 -10.60 0.61 -8.08
C MET A 100 -10.01 1.88 -7.43
N ASN A 101 -10.07 3.04 -8.09
CA ASN A 101 -9.62 4.31 -7.51
C ASN A 101 -10.43 4.75 -6.28
N ARG A 102 -11.68 4.32 -6.15
CA ARG A 102 -12.56 4.65 -5.00
C ARG A 102 -12.52 3.60 -3.89
N VAL A 103 -12.00 2.41 -4.18
CA VAL A 103 -11.87 1.32 -3.20
C VAL A 103 -10.63 1.58 -2.36
N SER A 104 -10.79 1.78 -1.06
CA SER A 104 -9.67 2.06 -0.14
C SER A 104 -9.16 0.82 0.58
N ALA A 105 -10.06 -0.10 0.97
CA ALA A 105 -9.74 -1.31 1.75
C ALA A 105 -10.90 -2.33 1.70
N SER A 106 -10.70 -3.46 2.38
CA SER A 106 -11.67 -4.51 2.70
C SER A 106 -11.40 -5.00 4.13
N ASP A 107 -12.42 -5.47 4.84
CA ASP A 107 -12.29 -6.16 6.14
C ASP A 107 -12.83 -7.60 6.10
N GLY A 108 -13.14 -8.09 4.89
CA GLY A 108 -13.66 -9.44 4.63
C GLY A 108 -15.19 -9.53 4.64
N GLU A 109 -15.90 -8.56 5.21
CA GLU A 109 -17.36 -8.45 5.15
C GLU A 109 -17.80 -7.23 4.33
N TYR A 110 -17.04 -6.14 4.42
CA TYR A 110 -17.33 -4.87 3.78
C TYR A 110 -16.20 -4.47 2.83
N LEU A 111 -16.60 -3.82 1.74
CA LEU A 111 -15.73 -3.03 0.89
C LEU A 111 -15.83 -1.57 1.30
N PHE A 112 -14.68 -0.91 1.41
CA PHE A 112 -14.60 0.49 1.81
C PHE A 112 -14.57 1.36 0.56
N ILE A 113 -15.69 2.05 0.30
CA ILE A 113 -15.93 2.87 -0.90
C ILE A 113 -16.59 4.18 -0.48
N ASP A 114 -15.82 5.16 0.00
CA ASP A 114 -16.29 6.38 0.66
C ASP A 114 -17.17 6.16 1.93
N SER A 115 -17.76 4.97 2.07
CA SER A 115 -18.51 4.38 3.18
C SER A 115 -18.32 2.85 3.20
N TYR A 116 -18.87 2.16 4.19
CA TYR A 116 -18.87 0.70 4.29
C TYR A 116 -19.98 0.11 3.43
N VAL A 117 -19.62 -0.72 2.45
CA VAL A 117 -20.58 -1.40 1.56
C VAL A 117 -20.45 -2.91 1.71
N PRO A 118 -21.53 -3.64 2.04
CA PRO A 118 -21.43 -5.07 2.31
C PRO A 118 -21.10 -5.88 1.04
N ILE A 119 -20.28 -6.90 1.21
CA ILE A 119 -19.98 -7.92 0.20
C ILE A 119 -20.94 -9.09 0.40
N THR A 120 -21.91 -9.24 -0.50
CA THR A 120 -22.97 -10.25 -0.40
C THR A 120 -22.81 -11.39 -1.40
N ALA A 121 -23.24 -12.60 -1.03
CA ALA A 121 -23.15 -13.75 -1.95
C ALA A 121 -24.01 -13.59 -3.23
N SER A 122 -25.10 -12.82 -3.16
CA SER A 122 -26.02 -12.62 -4.28
C SER A 122 -25.98 -11.18 -4.83
N LYS A 123 -26.17 -11.07 -6.14
CA LYS A 123 -26.32 -9.79 -6.83
C LYS A 123 -27.54 -9.03 -6.29
N GLY A 124 -27.44 -7.71 -6.21
CA GLY A 124 -28.55 -6.84 -5.82
C GLY A 124 -28.68 -6.60 -4.32
N GLY A 125 -27.89 -7.28 -3.46
CA GLY A 125 -27.66 -7.07 -2.01
C GLY A 125 -28.85 -6.52 -1.21
N ARG A 126 -29.39 -7.27 -0.23
CA ARG A 126 -30.58 -6.90 0.57
C ARG A 126 -30.68 -5.38 0.78
N ALA A 127 -31.70 -4.76 0.19
CA ALA A 127 -32.07 -3.39 0.50
C ALA A 127 -32.25 -3.29 2.02
N GLN A 128 -31.42 -2.48 2.66
CA GLN A 128 -31.74 -1.95 3.98
C GLN A 128 -32.74 -0.82 3.81
#